data_AF-A0A661SCI7-F1
#
_entry.id   AF-A0A661SCI7-F1
#
_cell.length_a   1.000
_cell.length_b   1.000
_cell.length_c   1.000
_cell.angle_alpha   90.00
_cell.angle_beta   90.00
_cell.angle_gamma   90.00
#
_symmetry.space_group_name_H-M   'P 1'
#
loop_
_entity.id
_entity.type
_entity.pdbx_description
1 polymer ?
#
loop_
_entity_poly.entity_id
_entity_poly.type
_entity_poly.pdbx_seq_one_letter_code
_entity_poly.pdbx_strand_id
1 'polypeptide(L)'
;MRAPEGWFVLYQPKYKTPSVFNLHERGRFKTWPAVTKEYGFRLIVNEKFQVKIQYLHLIERDAVDQNTGNRYNYVNQEIFINLMENLALDKEELAGSVPDDDIRNEIIKTHEEWYAANVHLSPDGTIDRPQLEKKLTASINEGKDIIRKKLMRKNNSWVQAALPHLIHDFKHGLYQRMSDKLYPDYTARGGEDTEKGLIKKIFTFYRICECEESDELLKPDGNRWKDEDEIWNCWVGFAGSESEAERVCSTIETIFRPVSEELSGELNSQ
;
A
#
# COMPACT_ATOMS: atom_id res chain seq x y z
N MET A 1 0.21 -14.63 -3.99
CA MET A 1 0.43 -13.80 -5.20
C MET A 1 0.69 -12.37 -4.78
N ARG A 2 1.85 -11.78 -5.12
CA ARG A 2 2.15 -10.37 -4.81
C ARG A 2 1.71 -9.51 -5.99
N ALA A 3 1.05 -8.38 -5.74
CA ALA A 3 0.67 -7.49 -6.85
C ALA A 3 1.92 -6.75 -7.31
N PRO A 4 2.11 -6.53 -8.63
CA PRO A 4 3.16 -5.67 -9.12
C PRO A 4 3.05 -4.28 -8.51
N GLU A 5 4.16 -3.56 -8.49
CA GLU A 5 4.17 -2.18 -8.02
C GLU A 5 3.23 -1.30 -8.86
N GLY A 6 2.43 -0.46 -8.20
CA GLY A 6 1.39 0.36 -8.85
C GLY A 6 0.11 -0.39 -9.23
N TRP A 7 -0.02 -1.67 -8.86
CA TRP A 7 -1.22 -2.48 -9.11
C TRP A 7 -1.87 -2.95 -7.81
N PHE A 8 -3.20 -2.94 -7.79
CA PHE A 8 -4.05 -3.24 -6.65
C PHE A 8 -5.00 -4.39 -6.98
N VAL A 9 -5.36 -5.18 -5.98
CA VAL A 9 -6.27 -6.32 -6.19
C VAL A 9 -7.69 -5.80 -6.37
N LEU A 10 -8.28 -6.08 -7.53
CA LEU A 10 -9.67 -5.75 -7.85
C LEU A 10 -10.61 -6.89 -7.45
N TYR A 11 -10.21 -8.12 -7.76
CA TYR A 11 -10.99 -9.31 -7.44
C TYR A 11 -10.08 -10.52 -7.29
N GLN A 12 -10.32 -11.33 -6.25
CA GLN A 12 -9.62 -12.57 -5.99
C GLN A 12 -10.64 -13.71 -5.91
N PRO A 13 -10.57 -14.72 -6.80
CA PRO A 13 -11.36 -15.94 -6.69
C PRO A 13 -11.19 -16.62 -5.33
N LYS A 14 -12.20 -17.40 -4.90
CA LYS A 14 -12.18 -18.11 -3.60
C LYS A 14 -11.00 -19.08 -3.45
N TYR A 15 -10.47 -19.62 -4.54
CA TYR A 15 -9.31 -20.51 -4.55
C TYR A 15 -8.02 -19.67 -4.59
N LYS A 16 -7.14 -19.85 -3.61
CA LYS A 16 -5.94 -19.02 -3.43
C LYS A 16 -4.74 -19.62 -4.20
N THR A 17 -3.92 -18.72 -4.74
CA THR A 17 -2.58 -18.89 -5.36
C THR A 17 -1.93 -20.27 -5.21
N PRO A 18 -1.30 -20.81 -6.27
CA PRO A 18 -0.45 -21.98 -6.15
C PRO A 18 0.73 -21.68 -5.20
N SER A 19 1.10 -22.65 -4.39
CA SER A 19 2.16 -22.53 -3.39
C SER A 19 3.22 -23.60 -3.62
N VAL A 20 4.49 -23.20 -3.72
CA VAL A 20 5.64 -24.11 -3.86
C VAL A 20 5.79 -25.03 -2.62
N PHE A 21 5.22 -24.64 -1.47
CA PHE A 21 5.15 -25.50 -0.28
C PHE A 21 4.35 -26.79 -0.49
N ASN A 22 3.61 -26.91 -1.60
CA ASN A 22 2.87 -28.11 -1.95
C ASN A 22 3.77 -29.28 -2.40
N LEU A 23 5.03 -29.01 -2.78
CA LEU A 23 5.92 -30.00 -3.43
C LEU A 23 7.23 -30.27 -2.68
N HIS A 24 7.49 -29.63 -1.53
CA HIS A 24 8.65 -29.97 -0.70
C HIS A 24 8.35 -31.15 0.22
N GLU A 25 9.30 -32.08 0.31
CA GLU A 25 9.21 -33.30 1.13
C GLU A 25 8.68 -33.03 2.55
N ARG A 26 7.79 -33.93 2.98
CA ARG A 26 7.16 -34.01 4.31
C ARG A 26 8.18 -33.70 5.42
N GLY A 27 7.94 -32.66 6.23
CA GLY A 27 8.66 -32.49 7.50
C GLY A 27 8.82 -31.08 8.07
N ARG A 28 8.56 -30.00 7.31
CA ARG A 28 8.89 -28.63 7.77
C ARG A 28 7.77 -27.82 8.43
N PHE A 29 6.52 -28.28 8.41
CA PHE A 29 5.38 -27.54 8.98
C PHE A 29 4.63 -28.35 10.04
N LYS A 30 4.29 -27.70 11.18
CA LYS A 30 3.47 -28.31 12.27
C LYS A 30 2.03 -28.57 11.84
N THR A 31 1.48 -27.76 10.94
CA THR A 31 0.18 -27.93 10.29
C THR A 31 0.30 -27.49 8.83
N TRP A 32 -0.42 -28.16 7.93
CA TRP A 32 -0.42 -27.82 6.51
C TRP A 32 -0.95 -26.38 6.31
N PRO A 33 -0.27 -25.52 5.52
CA PRO A 33 -0.89 -24.31 5.01
C PRO A 33 -2.10 -24.69 4.14
N ALA A 34 -3.22 -23.99 4.27
CA ALA A 34 -4.38 -24.24 3.40
C ALA A 34 -4.04 -23.82 1.94
N VAL A 35 -3.96 -24.78 1.02
CA VAL A 35 -3.67 -24.54 -0.41
C VAL A 35 -4.47 -25.52 -1.29
N THR A 36 -5.04 -25.03 -2.40
CA THR A 36 -6.13 -25.70 -3.13
C THR A 36 -5.87 -26.08 -4.59
N LYS A 37 -4.94 -25.47 -5.35
CA LYS A 37 -4.72 -25.76 -6.80
C LYS A 37 -3.26 -25.52 -7.27
N GLU A 38 -2.88 -26.10 -8.42
CA GLU A 38 -1.60 -25.94 -9.12
C GLU A 38 -1.46 -24.61 -9.88
N TYR A 39 -2.56 -23.86 -9.97
CA TYR A 39 -2.61 -22.53 -10.56
C TYR A 39 -3.57 -21.63 -9.78
N GLY A 40 -3.54 -20.35 -10.09
CA GLY A 40 -4.44 -19.37 -9.52
C GLY A 40 -4.33 -18.06 -10.27
N PHE A 41 -5.44 -17.33 -10.35
CA PHE A 41 -5.45 -16.03 -10.99
C PHE A 41 -6.21 -15.02 -10.13
N ARG A 42 -6.12 -13.75 -10.51
CA ARG A 42 -6.92 -12.66 -9.95
C ARG A 42 -6.98 -11.50 -10.94
N LEU A 43 -7.90 -10.58 -10.71
CA LEU A 43 -7.96 -9.31 -11.42
C LEU A 43 -7.24 -8.24 -10.61
N ILE A 44 -6.42 -7.44 -11.28
CA ILE A 44 -5.72 -6.31 -10.70
C ILE A 44 -5.96 -5.05 -11.53
N VAL A 45 -5.95 -3.90 -10.86
CA VAL A 45 -6.20 -2.58 -11.43
C VAL A 45 -5.07 -1.62 -11.05
N ASN A 46 -4.72 -0.68 -11.91
CA ASN A 46 -3.78 0.40 -11.61
C ASN A 46 -4.48 1.77 -11.49
N GLU A 47 -3.72 2.80 -11.14
CA GLU A 47 -4.24 4.17 -10.99
C GLU A 47 -4.75 4.81 -12.29
N LYS A 48 -4.38 4.24 -13.45
CA LYS A 48 -4.89 4.63 -14.76
C LYS A 48 -6.16 3.87 -15.16
N PHE A 49 -6.78 3.17 -14.20
CA PHE A 49 -7.94 2.30 -14.41
C PHE A 49 -7.74 1.17 -15.43
N GLN A 50 -6.50 0.80 -15.71
CA GLN A 50 -6.21 -0.36 -16.54
C GLN A 50 -6.38 -1.61 -15.69
N VAL A 51 -7.11 -2.60 -16.23
CA VAL A 51 -7.37 -3.86 -15.55
C VAL A 51 -6.69 -4.98 -16.33
N LYS A 52 -6.07 -5.91 -15.60
CA LYS A 52 -5.48 -7.12 -16.18
C LYS A 52 -5.71 -8.32 -15.29
N ILE A 53 -5.62 -9.49 -15.90
CA ILE A 53 -5.55 -10.76 -15.17
C ILE A 53 -4.09 -10.98 -14.80
N GLN A 54 -3.85 -11.23 -13.52
CA GLN A 54 -2.60 -11.79 -13.03
C GLN A 54 -2.80 -13.28 -12.78
N TYR A 55 -2.11 -14.09 -13.57
CA TYR A 55 -2.17 -15.54 -13.52
C TYR A 55 -0.83 -16.08 -13.01
N LEU A 56 -0.89 -17.06 -12.11
CA LEU A 56 0.26 -17.87 -11.76
C LEU A 56 -0.06 -19.34 -11.94
N HIS A 57 0.92 -20.06 -12.45
CA HIS A 57 0.94 -21.51 -12.45
C HIS A 57 2.27 -22.01 -11.91
N LEU A 58 2.22 -23.22 -11.37
CA LEU A 58 3.40 -23.95 -10.93
C LEU A 58 3.94 -24.74 -12.14
N ILE A 59 5.19 -24.50 -12.52
CA ILE A 59 5.89 -25.27 -13.56
C ILE A 59 7.07 -26.00 -12.96
N GLU A 60 7.37 -27.17 -13.53
CA GLU A 60 8.60 -27.90 -13.26
C GLU A 60 9.76 -27.23 -14.03
N ARG A 61 10.69 -26.66 -13.27
CA ARG A 61 11.89 -26.01 -13.80
C ARG A 61 12.93 -25.91 -12.70
N ASP A 62 14.15 -26.32 -13.02
CA ASP A 62 15.30 -26.13 -12.14
C ASP A 62 15.58 -24.63 -11.96
N ALA A 63 15.48 -24.17 -10.72
CA ALA A 63 15.76 -22.80 -10.31
C ALA A 63 16.58 -22.75 -9.02
N VAL A 64 17.36 -21.69 -8.89
CA VAL A 64 18.17 -21.41 -7.69
C VAL A 64 17.69 -20.09 -7.09
N ASP A 65 17.30 -20.10 -5.82
CA ASP A 65 17.01 -18.87 -5.09
C ASP A 65 18.32 -18.11 -4.84
N GLN A 66 18.44 -16.92 -5.41
CA GLN A 66 19.64 -16.09 -5.33
C GLN A 66 19.98 -15.66 -3.89
N ASN A 67 19.00 -15.58 -3.00
CA ASN A 67 19.23 -15.15 -1.62
C ASN A 67 19.71 -16.28 -0.71
N THR A 68 19.24 -17.50 -0.96
CA THR A 68 19.50 -18.65 -0.07
C THR A 68 20.41 -19.72 -0.69
N GLY A 69 20.64 -19.68 -2.00
CA GLY A 69 21.37 -20.70 -2.76
C GLY A 69 20.63 -22.03 -2.89
N ASN A 70 19.40 -22.14 -2.38
CA ASN A 70 18.61 -23.36 -2.44
C ASN A 70 18.13 -23.65 -3.86
N ARG A 71 18.14 -24.93 -4.22
CA ARG A 71 17.60 -25.42 -5.49
C ARG A 71 16.13 -25.82 -5.35
N TYR A 72 15.35 -25.47 -6.34
CA TYR A 72 13.93 -25.77 -6.45
C TYR A 72 13.65 -26.39 -7.81
N ASN A 73 12.91 -27.49 -7.82
CA ASN A 73 12.52 -28.17 -9.06
C ASN A 73 11.19 -27.63 -9.62
N TYR A 74 10.51 -26.78 -8.84
CA TYR A 74 9.25 -26.16 -9.21
C TYR A 74 9.28 -24.67 -8.91
N VAL A 75 8.77 -23.88 -9.84
CA VAL A 75 8.67 -22.44 -9.71
C VAL A 75 7.30 -21.95 -10.11
N ASN A 76 6.86 -20.88 -9.44
CA ASN A 76 5.67 -20.15 -9.86
C ASN A 76 6.05 -19.25 -11.04
N GLN A 77 5.51 -19.53 -12.22
CA GLN A 77 5.57 -18.63 -13.35
C GLN A 77 4.38 -17.67 -13.29
N GLU A 78 4.65 -16.39 -13.49
CA GLU A 78 3.67 -15.32 -13.47
C GLU A 78 3.45 -14.76 -14.87
N ILE A 79 2.19 -14.56 -15.22
CA ILE A 79 1.73 -14.10 -16.52
C ILE A 79 0.69 -13.01 -16.31
N PHE A 80 0.74 -11.99 -17.16
CA PHE A 80 -0.23 -10.91 -17.21
C PHE A 80 -0.97 -10.95 -18.53
N ILE A 81 -2.30 -10.89 -18.47
CA ILE A 81 -3.17 -10.87 -19.65
C ILE A 81 -3.97 -9.59 -19.57
N ASN A 82 -3.83 -8.74 -20.59
CA ASN A 82 -4.54 -7.47 -20.60
C ASN A 82 -6.03 -7.70 -20.87
N LEU A 83 -6.88 -6.87 -20.26
CA LEU A 83 -8.27 -6.79 -20.69
C LEU A 83 -8.41 -5.69 -21.73
N MET A 84 -9.37 -5.85 -22.62
CA MET A 84 -9.77 -4.81 -23.56
C MET A 84 -10.31 -3.58 -22.82
N GLU A 85 -10.48 -2.45 -23.50
CA GLU A 85 -11.01 -1.22 -22.88
C GLU A 85 -12.40 -1.40 -22.27
N ASN A 86 -13.20 -2.30 -22.85
CA ASN A 86 -14.51 -2.69 -22.33
C ASN A 86 -14.42 -3.76 -21.22
N LEU A 87 -13.23 -4.04 -20.69
CA LEU A 87 -12.94 -5.08 -19.70
C LEU A 87 -13.25 -6.52 -20.15
N ALA A 88 -13.50 -6.72 -21.44
CA ALA A 88 -13.63 -8.06 -22.00
C ALA A 88 -12.26 -8.77 -22.01
N LEU A 89 -12.32 -10.08 -21.83
CA LEU A 89 -11.15 -10.94 -21.90
C LEU A 89 -10.78 -11.22 -23.35
N ASP A 90 -9.53 -10.96 -23.71
CA ASP A 90 -8.98 -11.40 -24.99
C ASP A 90 -8.73 -12.91 -24.94
N LYS A 91 -9.60 -13.67 -25.63
CA LYS A 91 -9.54 -15.13 -25.67
C LYS A 91 -8.34 -15.63 -26.47
N GLU A 92 -7.85 -14.86 -27.44
CA GLU A 92 -6.67 -15.22 -28.24
C GLU A 92 -5.39 -14.98 -27.43
N GLU A 93 -5.27 -13.84 -26.74
CA GLU A 93 -4.16 -13.56 -25.83
C GLU A 93 -4.09 -14.60 -24.70
N LEU A 94 -5.24 -14.97 -24.13
CA LEU A 94 -5.34 -16.03 -23.12
C LEU A 94 -4.90 -17.39 -23.70
N ALA A 95 -5.35 -17.75 -24.90
CA ALA A 95 -4.96 -19.00 -25.56
C ALA A 95 -3.45 -19.09 -25.82
N GLY A 96 -2.83 -17.98 -26.24
CA GLY A 96 -1.38 -17.90 -26.41
C GLY A 96 -0.60 -17.97 -25.09
N SER A 97 -1.19 -17.50 -23.99
CA SER A 97 -0.51 -17.37 -22.70
C SER A 97 -0.72 -18.53 -21.73
N VAL A 98 -1.82 -19.27 -21.87
CA VAL A 98 -2.22 -20.36 -20.97
C VAL A 98 -2.48 -21.62 -21.81
N PRO A 99 -1.50 -22.53 -21.94
CA PRO A 99 -1.63 -23.68 -22.85
C PRO A 99 -2.72 -24.68 -22.45
N ASP A 100 -3.05 -24.77 -21.17
CA ASP A 100 -4.01 -25.72 -20.61
C ASP A 100 -5.46 -25.25 -20.79
N ASP A 101 -6.25 -26.04 -21.52
CA ASP A 101 -7.65 -25.75 -21.87
C ASP A 101 -8.56 -25.67 -20.65
N ASP A 102 -8.39 -26.55 -19.66
CA ASP A 102 -9.24 -26.59 -18.47
C ASP A 102 -9.00 -25.35 -17.61
N ILE A 103 -7.74 -24.94 -17.48
CA ILE A 103 -7.38 -23.70 -16.79
C ILE A 103 -7.97 -22.48 -17.52
N ARG A 104 -7.84 -22.42 -18.85
CA ARG A 104 -8.42 -21.32 -19.64
C ARG A 104 -9.92 -21.21 -19.45
N ASN A 105 -10.63 -22.34 -19.52
CA ASN A 105 -12.08 -22.38 -19.35
C ASN A 105 -12.50 -21.90 -17.96
N GLU A 106 -11.74 -22.24 -16.91
CA GLU A 106 -12.01 -21.75 -15.56
C GLU A 106 -11.77 -20.24 -15.42
N ILE A 107 -10.69 -19.71 -16.02
CA ILE A 107 -10.41 -18.27 -16.06
C ILE A 107 -11.54 -17.53 -16.78
N ILE A 108 -11.94 -18.00 -17.97
CA ILE A 108 -13.02 -17.41 -18.76
C ILE A 108 -14.31 -17.38 -17.94
N LYS A 109 -14.74 -18.53 -17.42
CA LYS A 109 -15.97 -18.63 -16.64
C LYS A 109 -15.98 -17.68 -15.45
N THR A 110 -14.90 -17.65 -14.68
CA THR A 110 -14.83 -16.82 -13.47
C THR A 110 -14.71 -15.32 -13.80
N HIS A 111 -14.04 -14.97 -14.91
CA HIS A 111 -14.05 -13.60 -15.44
C HIS A 111 -15.45 -13.18 -15.88
N GLU A 112 -16.17 -14.03 -16.62
CA GLU A 112 -17.54 -13.75 -17.07
C GLU A 112 -18.51 -13.59 -15.87
N GLU A 113 -18.37 -14.42 -14.83
CA GLU A 113 -19.11 -14.28 -13.57
C GLU A 113 -18.81 -12.94 -12.88
N TRP A 114 -17.53 -12.58 -12.77
CA TRP A 114 -17.14 -11.29 -12.21
C TRP A 114 -17.66 -10.12 -13.04
N TYR A 115 -17.53 -10.18 -14.37
CA TYR A 115 -17.94 -9.15 -15.31
C TYR A 115 -19.45 -8.90 -15.19
N ALA A 116 -20.26 -9.95 -15.26
CA ALA A 116 -21.71 -9.85 -15.14
C ALA A 116 -22.17 -9.28 -13.79
N ALA A 117 -21.44 -9.58 -12.70
CA ALA A 117 -21.77 -9.08 -11.38
C ALA A 117 -21.31 -7.62 -11.13
N ASN A 118 -20.28 -7.15 -11.85
CA ASN A 118 -19.59 -5.92 -11.50
C ASN A 118 -19.61 -4.81 -12.55
N VAL A 119 -19.71 -5.15 -13.82
CA VAL A 119 -19.75 -4.21 -14.93
C VAL A 119 -21.21 -3.97 -15.31
N HIS A 120 -21.71 -2.79 -14.99
CA HIS A 120 -23.08 -2.40 -15.31
C HIS A 120 -23.14 -1.73 -16.68
N LEU A 121 -24.19 -2.04 -17.42
CA LEU A 121 -24.47 -1.41 -18.70
C LEU A 121 -25.49 -0.28 -18.52
N SER A 122 -25.21 0.83 -19.17
CA SER A 122 -26.15 1.94 -19.40
C SER A 122 -27.37 1.45 -20.22
N PRO A 123 -28.48 2.21 -20.23
CA PRO A 123 -29.68 1.85 -21.00
C PRO A 123 -29.45 1.67 -22.51
N ASP A 124 -28.39 2.27 -23.05
CA ASP A 124 -27.96 2.16 -24.45
C ASP A 124 -27.06 0.92 -24.73
N GLY A 125 -26.83 0.07 -23.73
CA GLY A 125 -26.00 -1.13 -23.83
C GLY A 125 -24.49 -0.86 -23.76
N THR A 126 -24.07 0.38 -23.52
CA THR A 126 -22.66 0.72 -23.29
C THR A 126 -22.29 0.57 -21.81
N ILE A 127 -21.00 0.50 -21.48
CA ILE A 127 -20.56 0.42 -20.08
C ILE A 127 -20.83 1.75 -19.38
N ASP A 128 -21.45 1.70 -18.20
CA ASP A 128 -21.57 2.85 -17.30
C ASP A 128 -20.18 3.19 -16.74
N ARG A 129 -19.47 4.09 -17.45
CA ARG A 129 -18.12 4.52 -17.08
C ARG A 129 -18.07 5.17 -15.69
N PRO A 130 -18.95 6.13 -15.33
CA PRO A 130 -18.95 6.71 -13.98
C PRO A 130 -19.06 5.67 -12.86
N GLN A 131 -19.95 4.70 -13.00
CA GLN A 131 -20.12 3.66 -11.98
C GLN A 131 -18.91 2.72 -11.90
N LEU A 132 -18.34 2.37 -13.06
CA LEU A 132 -17.14 1.56 -13.15
C LEU A 132 -15.95 2.27 -12.48
N GLU A 133 -15.68 3.53 -12.84
CA GLU A 133 -14.59 4.32 -12.25
C GLU A 133 -14.72 4.43 -10.74
N LYS A 134 -15.94 4.61 -10.22
CA LYS A 134 -16.20 4.61 -8.78
C LYS A 134 -15.80 3.29 -8.11
N LYS A 135 -16.15 2.14 -8.72
CA LYS A 135 -15.75 0.82 -8.20
C LYS A 135 -14.23 0.62 -8.26
N LEU A 136 -13.60 0.93 -9.40
CA LEU A 136 -12.15 0.77 -9.56
C LEU A 136 -11.40 1.66 -8.57
N THR A 137 -11.84 2.91 -8.39
CA THR A 137 -11.30 3.83 -7.39
C THR A 137 -11.42 3.27 -5.97
N ALA A 138 -12.58 2.69 -5.62
CA ALA A 138 -12.77 2.07 -4.32
C ALA A 138 -11.77 0.91 -4.07
N SER A 139 -11.55 0.06 -5.07
CA SER A 139 -10.57 -1.03 -4.97
C SER A 139 -9.12 -0.55 -4.89
N ILE A 140 -8.76 0.52 -5.63
CA ILE A 140 -7.45 1.16 -5.53
C ILE A 140 -7.24 1.72 -4.11
N ASN A 141 -8.23 2.44 -3.58
CA ASN A 141 -8.15 3.03 -2.23
C ASN A 141 -8.04 1.95 -1.15
N GLU A 142 -8.82 0.88 -1.23
CA GLU A 142 -8.68 -0.27 -0.33
C GLU A 142 -7.28 -0.88 -0.40
N GLY A 143 -6.74 -1.03 -1.61
CA GLY A 143 -5.39 -1.51 -1.84
C GLY A 143 -4.32 -0.60 -1.22
N LYS A 144 -4.43 0.71 -1.42
CA LYS A 144 -3.56 1.72 -0.79
C LYS A 144 -3.64 1.64 0.73
N ASP A 145 -4.82 1.50 1.30
CA ASP A 145 -5.01 1.38 2.76
C ASP A 145 -4.37 0.12 3.34
N ILE A 146 -4.42 -1.01 2.61
CA ILE A 146 -3.71 -2.24 3.00
C ILE A 146 -2.19 -2.00 3.01
N ILE A 147 -1.65 -1.30 2.00
CA ILE A 147 -0.23 -0.95 1.93
C ILE A 147 0.15 -0.05 3.11
N ARG A 148 -0.60 1.03 3.34
CA ARG A 148 -0.39 1.98 4.45
C ARG A 148 -0.37 1.25 5.80
N LYS A 149 -1.36 0.38 6.06
CA LYS A 149 -1.43 -0.44 7.29
C LYS A 149 -0.24 -1.38 7.43
N LYS A 150 0.25 -1.95 6.33
CA LYS A 150 1.43 -2.83 6.35
C LYS A 150 2.71 -2.04 6.66
N LEU A 151 2.87 -0.86 6.07
CA LEU A 151 4.00 0.05 6.35
C LEU A 151 4.00 0.46 7.82
N MET A 152 2.86 0.90 8.35
CA MET A 152 2.72 1.22 9.78
C MET A 152 3.17 0.06 10.65
N ARG A 153 2.65 -1.16 10.43
CA ARG A 153 2.99 -2.33 11.24
C ARG A 153 4.49 -2.64 11.21
N LYS A 154 5.12 -2.54 10.03
CA LYS A 154 6.55 -2.79 9.86
C LYS A 154 7.39 -1.75 10.61
N ASN A 155 6.93 -0.50 10.67
CA ASN A 155 7.67 0.62 11.22
C ASN A 155 7.28 0.99 12.66
N ASN A 156 6.22 0.38 13.20
CA ASN A 156 5.61 0.78 14.46
C ASN A 156 6.59 0.76 15.64
N SER A 157 7.47 -0.24 15.71
CA SER A 157 8.39 -0.42 16.84
C SER A 157 9.35 0.76 17.01
N TRP A 158 9.95 1.24 15.92
CA TRP A 158 10.92 2.33 15.98
C TRP A 158 10.24 3.71 15.97
N VAL A 159 9.10 3.86 15.31
CA VAL A 159 8.33 5.11 15.33
C VAL A 159 7.79 5.37 16.74
N GLN A 160 7.07 4.40 17.31
CA GLN A 160 6.34 4.64 18.56
C GLN A 160 7.23 4.56 19.81
N ALA A 161 8.39 3.89 19.77
CA ALA A 161 9.24 3.75 20.96
C ALA A 161 9.82 5.08 21.48
N ALA A 162 10.15 6.02 20.58
CA ALA A 162 10.74 7.31 20.96
C ALA A 162 9.70 8.41 21.26
N LEU A 163 8.46 8.24 20.80
CA LEU A 163 7.41 9.27 20.90
C LEU A 163 7.14 9.77 22.32
N PRO A 164 7.06 8.92 23.37
CA PRO A 164 6.76 9.40 24.72
C PRO A 164 7.76 10.44 25.21
N HIS A 165 9.06 10.24 24.92
CA HIS A 165 10.12 11.17 25.32
C HIS A 165 10.05 12.48 24.53
N LEU A 166 9.90 12.40 23.20
CA LEU A 166 9.77 13.58 22.35
C LEU A 166 8.56 14.45 22.73
N ILE A 167 7.41 13.81 22.98
CA ILE A 167 6.19 14.52 23.41
C ILE A 167 6.37 15.15 24.79
N HIS A 168 7.06 14.47 25.71
CA HIS A 168 7.36 15.01 27.03
C HIS A 168 8.21 16.27 26.92
N ASP A 169 9.32 16.21 26.18
CA ASP A 169 10.26 17.31 26.04
C ASP A 169 9.62 18.51 25.34
N PHE A 170 8.77 18.26 24.34
CA PHE A 170 7.98 19.30 23.72
C PHE A 170 7.02 19.99 24.69
N LYS A 171 6.24 19.20 25.45
CA LYS A 171 5.26 19.76 26.40
C LYS A 171 5.91 20.58 27.51
N HIS A 172 7.09 20.18 27.94
CA HIS A 172 7.85 20.85 29.00
C HIS A 172 8.86 21.88 28.47
N GLY A 173 8.86 22.15 27.16
CA GLY A 173 9.72 23.14 26.51
C GLY A 173 8.95 23.98 25.50
N LEU A 174 9.05 23.64 24.21
CA LEU A 174 8.61 24.46 23.09
C LEU A 174 7.09 24.72 23.05
N TYR A 175 6.29 23.78 23.54
CA TYR A 175 4.83 23.82 23.42
C TYR A 175 4.21 25.06 24.07
N GLN A 176 4.77 25.53 25.19
CA GLN A 176 4.26 26.74 25.87
C GLN A 176 4.31 27.99 24.99
N ARG A 177 5.23 28.04 24.01
CA ARG A 177 5.35 29.18 23.08
C ARG A 177 4.34 29.12 21.93
N MET A 178 3.69 27.97 21.71
CA MET A 178 2.84 27.73 20.55
C MET A 178 1.45 27.19 20.90
N SER A 179 1.15 26.90 22.16
CA SER A 179 -0.13 26.34 22.62
C SER A 179 -1.33 27.15 22.11
N ASP A 180 -1.22 28.47 22.13
CA ASP A 180 -2.32 29.38 21.79
C ASP A 180 -2.60 29.48 20.29
N LYS A 181 -1.70 28.95 19.45
CA LYS A 181 -1.81 29.02 17.98
C LYS A 181 -1.95 27.64 17.34
N LEU A 182 -1.25 26.64 17.87
CA LEU A 182 -1.10 25.33 17.26
C LEU A 182 -2.44 24.58 17.11
N TYR A 183 -3.17 24.42 18.21
CA TYR A 183 -4.43 23.69 18.19
C TYR A 183 -5.58 24.51 17.55
N PRO A 184 -5.69 25.83 17.77
CA PRO A 184 -6.64 26.65 17.04
C PRO A 184 -6.46 26.63 15.51
N ASP A 185 -5.23 26.70 14.99
CA ASP A 185 -5.00 26.61 13.53
C ASP A 185 -5.43 25.25 12.97
N TYR A 186 -5.06 24.16 13.65
CA TYR A 186 -5.46 22.80 13.25
C TYR A 186 -6.99 22.64 13.19
N THR A 187 -7.71 23.12 14.21
CA THR A 187 -9.19 23.04 14.25
C THR A 187 -9.83 23.95 13.20
N ALA A 188 -9.28 25.14 12.94
CA ALA A 188 -9.74 26.04 11.88
C ALA A 188 -9.64 25.43 10.48
N ARG A 189 -8.70 24.49 10.27
CA ARG A 189 -8.55 23.69 9.04
C ARG A 189 -9.43 22.44 8.99
N GLY A 190 -10.40 22.34 9.91
CA GLY A 190 -11.33 21.20 10.01
C GLY A 190 -10.75 19.99 10.74
N GLY A 191 -9.72 20.18 11.57
CA GLY A 191 -9.16 19.14 12.43
C GLY A 191 -10.13 18.72 13.54
N GLU A 192 -10.32 17.42 13.71
CA GLU A 192 -11.29 16.84 14.67
C GLU A 192 -10.63 16.09 15.83
N ASP A 193 -9.31 15.93 15.80
CA ASP A 193 -8.56 15.25 16.87
C ASP A 193 -8.40 16.16 18.10
N THR A 194 -8.10 15.54 19.25
CA THR A 194 -7.69 16.26 20.45
C THR A 194 -6.34 16.92 20.26
N GLU A 195 -6.08 17.98 21.03
CA GLU A 195 -4.78 18.64 21.04
C GLU A 195 -3.62 17.68 21.37
N LYS A 196 -3.83 16.77 22.33
CA LYS A 196 -2.86 15.72 22.64
C LYS A 196 -2.61 14.79 21.43
N GLY A 197 -3.66 14.47 20.68
CA GLY A 197 -3.58 13.67 19.45
C GLY A 197 -2.80 14.38 18.34
N LEU A 198 -3.08 15.67 18.12
CA LEU A 198 -2.32 16.52 17.21
C LEU A 198 -0.83 16.55 17.54
N ILE A 199 -0.48 16.81 18.81
CA ILE A 199 0.93 16.81 19.25
C ILE A 199 1.59 15.46 18.93
N LYS A 200 0.92 14.34 19.25
CA LYS A 200 1.44 13.01 18.92
C LYS A 200 1.67 12.82 17.42
N LYS A 201 0.75 13.29 16.58
CA LYS A 201 0.85 13.24 15.12
C LYS A 201 2.04 14.05 14.60
N ILE A 202 2.23 15.27 15.09
CA ILE A 202 3.36 16.13 14.73
C ILE A 202 4.71 15.45 15.01
N PHE A 203 4.89 14.88 16.21
CA PHE A 203 6.14 14.16 16.53
C PHE A 203 6.29 12.86 15.77
N THR A 204 5.18 12.22 15.39
CA THR A 204 5.22 11.05 14.50
C THR A 204 5.70 11.45 13.11
N PHE A 205 5.21 12.56 12.57
CA PHE A 205 5.68 13.13 11.30
C PHE A 205 7.17 13.46 11.35
N TYR A 206 7.63 14.24 12.33
CA TYR A 206 9.05 14.56 12.49
C TYR A 206 9.93 13.32 12.58
N ARG A 207 9.50 12.30 13.32
CA ARG A 207 10.25 11.05 13.45
C ARG A 207 10.33 10.25 12.14
N ILE A 208 9.31 10.34 11.29
CA ILE A 208 9.30 9.68 9.98
C ILE A 208 10.20 10.43 9.00
N CYS A 209 10.23 11.77 9.09
CA CYS A 209 10.96 12.66 8.19
C CYS A 209 12.33 13.14 8.73
N GLU A 210 12.85 12.55 9.81
CA GLU A 210 14.04 13.02 10.55
C GLU A 210 15.36 13.01 9.74
N CYS A 211 15.36 12.57 8.49
CA CYS A 211 16.58 12.34 7.69
C CYS A 211 16.72 13.22 6.44
N GLU A 212 16.07 14.39 6.39
CA GLU A 212 16.21 15.33 5.26
C GLU A 212 17.65 15.87 5.08
N GLU A 213 18.55 15.72 6.07
CA GLU A 213 19.93 16.23 5.98
C GLU A 213 20.94 15.26 5.33
N SER A 214 20.56 14.02 4.99
CA SER A 214 21.44 13.08 4.29
C SER A 214 20.95 12.77 2.87
N ASP A 215 21.88 12.70 1.90
CA ASP A 215 21.63 12.21 0.52
C ASP A 215 20.98 10.81 0.47
N GLU A 216 20.85 10.15 1.62
CA GLU A 216 20.19 8.87 1.80
C GLU A 216 18.93 9.07 2.65
N LEU A 217 17.75 8.79 2.08
CA LEU A 217 16.49 8.75 2.82
C LEU A 217 16.52 7.60 3.84
N LEU A 218 17.09 7.85 5.01
CA LEU A 218 17.24 6.84 6.06
C LEU A 218 16.00 6.80 6.96
N LYS A 219 15.67 5.60 7.39
CA LYS A 219 14.78 5.33 8.51
C LYS A 219 15.61 5.50 9.78
N PRO A 220 14.98 5.90 10.89
CA PRO A 220 15.69 6.01 12.15
C PRO A 220 16.24 4.70 12.74
N ASP A 221 15.89 3.54 12.18
CA ASP A 221 16.49 2.24 12.51
C ASP A 221 17.76 1.93 11.68
N GLY A 222 18.19 2.87 10.83
CA GLY A 222 19.35 2.74 9.94
C GLY A 222 19.05 2.09 8.58
N ASN A 223 17.83 1.61 8.33
CA ASN A 223 17.44 1.10 7.02
C ASN A 223 17.12 2.24 6.04
N ARG A 224 17.07 1.98 4.74
CA ARG A 224 16.66 2.99 3.75
C ARG A 224 15.15 2.97 3.49
N TRP A 225 14.57 4.15 3.28
CA TRP A 225 13.33 4.30 2.52
C TRP A 225 13.58 3.96 1.05
N LYS A 226 12.56 3.46 0.37
CA LYS A 226 12.61 3.19 -1.06
C LYS A 226 12.64 4.51 -1.86
N ASP A 227 11.76 5.43 -1.48
CA ASP A 227 11.48 6.70 -2.13
C ASP A 227 10.64 7.59 -1.19
N GLU A 228 10.41 8.85 -1.59
CA GLU A 228 9.55 9.80 -0.87
C GLU A 228 8.09 9.31 -0.80
N ASP A 229 7.61 8.57 -1.80
CA ASP A 229 6.28 7.99 -1.81
C ASP A 229 6.10 6.96 -0.68
N GLU A 230 7.12 6.16 -0.35
CA GLU A 230 7.09 5.23 0.80
C GLU A 230 6.97 6.02 2.12
N ILE A 231 7.71 7.13 2.24
CA ILE A 231 7.67 8.02 3.41
C ILE A 231 6.26 8.60 3.57
N TRP A 232 5.72 9.20 2.51
CA TRP A 232 4.39 9.79 2.49
C TRP A 232 3.32 8.75 2.84
N ASN A 233 3.35 7.56 2.22
CA ASN A 233 2.39 6.50 2.51
C ASN A 233 2.49 5.97 3.94
N CYS A 234 3.70 5.92 4.51
CA CYS A 234 3.89 5.57 5.91
C CYS A 234 3.26 6.63 6.81
N TRP A 235 3.51 7.91 6.52
CA TRP A 235 2.94 9.04 7.24
C TRP A 235 1.41 9.06 7.18
N VAL A 236 0.82 8.97 5.99
CA VAL A 236 -0.64 8.88 5.79
C VAL A 236 -1.24 7.74 6.63
N GLY A 237 -0.55 6.59 6.70
CA GLY A 237 -0.95 5.50 7.58
C GLY A 237 -1.04 5.93 9.05
N PHE A 238 0.00 6.58 9.58
CA PHE A 238 0.02 7.06 10.97
C PHE A 238 -0.96 8.20 11.25
N ALA A 239 -1.19 9.09 10.28
CA ALA A 239 -2.16 10.17 10.38
C ALA A 239 -3.61 9.64 10.38
N GLY A 240 -3.86 8.53 9.68
CA GLY A 240 -5.16 7.86 9.57
C GLY A 240 -5.88 8.15 8.26
N SER A 241 -5.61 9.29 7.62
CA SER A 241 -6.04 9.62 6.27
C SER A 241 -5.07 10.60 5.61
N GLU A 242 -5.17 10.72 4.30
CA GLU A 242 -4.37 11.65 3.51
C GLU A 242 -4.74 13.11 3.80
N SER A 243 -6.05 13.40 3.90
CA SER A 243 -6.54 14.72 4.31
C SER A 243 -6.04 15.15 5.69
N GLU A 244 -5.94 14.21 6.63
CA GLU A 244 -5.41 14.49 7.97
C GLU A 244 -3.90 14.69 7.94
N ALA A 245 -3.18 13.90 7.13
CA ALA A 245 -1.74 14.06 6.91
C ALA A 245 -1.41 15.46 6.36
N GLU A 246 -2.10 15.89 5.30
CA GLU A 246 -1.95 17.22 4.69
C GLU A 246 -2.26 18.34 5.68
N ARG A 247 -3.34 18.19 6.46
CA ARG A 247 -3.75 19.17 7.47
C ARG A 247 -2.67 19.37 8.51
N VAL A 248 -2.15 18.28 9.07
CA VAL A 248 -1.08 18.34 10.08
C VAL A 248 0.19 18.97 9.49
N CYS A 249 0.60 18.60 8.27
CA CYS A 249 1.76 19.21 7.61
C CYS A 249 1.58 20.72 7.44
N SER A 250 0.41 21.15 6.97
CA SER A 250 0.08 22.58 6.78
C SER A 250 0.12 23.35 8.09
N THR A 251 -0.37 22.77 9.18
CA THR A 251 -0.33 23.38 10.52
C THR A 251 1.11 23.48 11.04
N ILE A 252 1.94 22.44 10.84
CA ILE A 252 3.36 22.49 11.20
C ILE A 252 4.06 23.62 10.43
N GLU A 253 3.91 23.68 9.12
CA GLU A 253 4.56 24.70 8.29
C GLU A 253 4.14 26.12 8.70
N THR A 254 2.85 26.33 9.00
CA THR A 254 2.31 27.64 9.38
C THR A 254 2.80 28.11 10.76
N ILE A 255 2.97 27.18 11.71
CA ILE A 255 3.23 27.53 13.13
C ILE A 255 4.69 27.34 13.53
N PHE A 256 5.32 26.22 13.14
CA PHE A 256 6.66 25.87 13.62
C PHE A 256 7.73 26.69 12.91
N ARG A 257 7.58 26.95 11.61
CA ARG A 257 8.59 27.71 10.84
C ARG A 257 8.78 29.14 11.38
N PRO A 258 7.72 29.95 11.60
CA PRO A 258 7.90 31.29 12.19
C PRO A 258 8.48 31.25 13.60
N VAL A 259 8.05 30.31 14.45
CA VAL A 259 8.57 30.18 15.83
C VAL A 259 10.05 29.78 15.83
N SER A 260 10.48 28.93 14.89
CA SER A 260 11.88 28.55 14.74
C SER A 260 12.76 29.72 14.26
N GLU A 261 12.23 30.56 13.36
CA GLU A 261 12.91 31.78 12.89
C GLU A 261 13.06 32.80 14.04
N GLU A 262 12.00 33.02 14.83
CA GLU A 262 12.03 33.87 16.03
C GLU A 262 13.10 33.41 17.04
N LEU A 263 13.12 32.11 17.36
CA LEU A 263 14.09 31.51 18.29
C LEU A 263 15.53 31.62 17.80
N SER A 264 15.75 31.42 16.50
CA SER A 264 17.08 31.56 15.89
C SER A 264 17.56 33.01 15.95
N GLY A 265 16.65 33.98 15.81
CA GLY A 265 16.93 35.40 16.00
C GLY A 265 17.31 35.75 17.44
N GLU A 266 16.59 35.20 18.43
CA GLU A 266 16.89 35.40 19.86
C GLU A 266 18.28 34.85 20.23
N LEU A 267 18.64 33.66 19.74
CA LEU A 267 19.91 33.00 20.02
C LEU A 267 21.11 33.70 19.35
N ASN A 268 20.92 34.25 18.15
CA ASN A 268 21.97 35.01 17.44
C ASN A 268 22.13 36.45 17.96
N SER A 269 21.23 36.90 18.83
CA SER A 269 21.27 38.24 19.45
C SER A 269 21.88 38.22 20.87
N GLN A 270 22.32 37.06 21.35
CA GLN A 270 23.06 36.87 22.61
C GLN A 270 24.57 36.69 22.34
#